data_AF-A0A1L3I6C3-F1
#
_entry.id   AF-A0A1L3I6C3-F1
#
_cell.length_a   1.000
_cell.length_b   1.000
_cell.length_c   1.000
_cell.angle_alpha   90.00
_cell.angle_beta   90.00
_cell.angle_gamma   90.00
#
_symmetry.space_group_name_H-M   'P 1'
#
loop_
_entity.id
_entity.type
_entity.pdbx_description
1 polymer ?
#
loop_
_entity_poly.entity_id
_entity_poly.type
_entity_poly.pdbx_seq_one_letter_code
_entity_poly.pdbx_strand_id
1 'polypeptide(L)'
;MSDAPQRPQWKTLDRDLNRISQLELATSYVSRPLVAPGIALVFIALAGVGAAVFLGSAPSNFVVIAAAAFGAYMALNIGANDVANNMGPAVGANALTMGGAIVIAALAESAGALLAGGDVVSTISKGIIDPAGVASSEVFIWAMMAALISSALWVNLATWIGAPVSTTHSVVGGVMGAGIAAAGFGAVNWPTMSKIAASWVISPVLGGLIAAGFLAFIKAKIIYQDDKIAAARRWVPVLVGIMAGAFASYLALKGLKRIIKIDLEIALLIGAAVGGLSYVVTAPLIKRQSEGMENRNKSLKVLFSIPLVISAALLSFAHGANDVANAVGPLAAIVHTTEFGDIASKVAIPTWVMVIGAFGISFGLFLFGPKLIRMVGSQITKLNPMRAYCVSLSAAITVIVASWLGLPVSSTHIAVGAVFGVGFFREWHMERRLKRSSATQPETKRIAPEERRRRKLVRRSHFMTIAAAWVITVPAAALLSGCVFLALTAIAM
;
A
#
# COMPACT_ATOMS: atom_id res chain seq x y z
N MET A 1 -55.01 -31.97 -47.52
CA MET A 1 -54.96 -30.72 -46.74
C MET A 1 -54.68 -31.14 -45.30
N SER A 2 -53.44 -30.98 -44.84
CA SER A 2 -53.03 -31.33 -43.48
C SER A 2 -52.97 -30.05 -42.65
N ASP A 3 -53.97 -29.86 -41.80
CA ASP A 3 -54.01 -28.82 -40.77
C ASP A 3 -52.93 -29.09 -39.72
N ALA A 4 -51.75 -28.51 -39.92
CA ALA A 4 -50.80 -28.35 -38.84
C ALA A 4 -51.35 -27.29 -37.87
N PRO A 5 -51.49 -27.57 -36.56
CA PRO A 5 -51.99 -26.59 -35.61
C PRO A 5 -51.05 -25.39 -35.60
N GLN A 6 -51.58 -24.22 -35.95
CA GLN A 6 -50.86 -22.95 -35.88
C GLN A 6 -50.40 -22.77 -34.42
N ARG A 7 -49.08 -22.85 -34.19
CA ARG A 7 -48.51 -22.49 -32.89
C ARG A 7 -48.99 -21.07 -32.57
N PRO A 8 -49.64 -20.83 -31.41
CA PRO A 8 -50.07 -19.49 -31.06
C PRO A 8 -48.86 -18.55 -31.14
N GLN A 9 -48.92 -17.59 -32.06
CA GLN A 9 -47.91 -16.55 -32.21
C GLN A 9 -48.12 -15.56 -31.08
N TRP A 10 -47.55 -15.84 -29.90
CA TRP A 10 -47.60 -14.97 -28.73
C TRP A 10 -46.74 -13.71 -28.92
N LYS A 11 -46.88 -13.01 -30.04
CA LYS A 11 -46.11 -11.80 -30.39
C LYS A 11 -46.15 -10.75 -29.29
N THR A 12 -47.26 -10.65 -28.57
CA THR A 12 -47.42 -9.74 -27.42
C THR A 12 -46.58 -10.20 -26.24
N LEU A 13 -46.63 -11.49 -25.88
CA LEU A 13 -45.80 -12.06 -24.81
C LEU A 13 -44.31 -11.96 -25.13
N ASP A 14 -43.91 -12.27 -26.37
CA ASP A 14 -42.52 -12.14 -26.83
C ASP A 14 -42.04 -10.68 -26.80
N ARG A 15 -42.92 -9.73 -27.13
CA ARG A 15 -42.61 -8.29 -27.04
C ARG A 15 -42.43 -7.85 -25.59
N ASP A 16 -43.29 -8.31 -24.70
CA ASP A 16 -43.26 -7.93 -23.29
C ASP A 16 -42.09 -8.62 -22.55
N LEU A 17 -41.79 -9.88 -22.84
CA LEU A 17 -40.59 -10.58 -22.36
C LEU A 17 -39.30 -9.91 -22.87
N ASN A 18 -39.27 -9.47 -24.13
CA ASN A 18 -38.14 -8.69 -24.64
C ASN A 18 -37.98 -7.34 -23.94
N ARG A 19 -39.09 -6.66 -23.62
CA ARG A 19 -39.04 -5.41 -22.83
C ARG A 19 -38.51 -5.65 -21.42
N ILE A 20 -38.96 -6.72 -20.75
CA ILE A 20 -38.48 -7.12 -19.43
C ILE A 20 -36.99 -7.49 -19.49
N SER A 21 -36.58 -8.28 -20.47
CA SER A 21 -35.17 -8.66 -20.70
C SER A 21 -34.28 -7.44 -20.98
N GLN A 22 -34.76 -6.48 -21.79
CA GLN A 22 -34.05 -5.21 -22.03
C GLN A 22 -33.97 -4.35 -20.77
N LEU A 23 -35.04 -4.31 -19.96
CA LEU A 23 -35.05 -3.66 -18.65
C LEU A 23 -34.08 -4.33 -17.69
N GLU A 24 -34.02 -5.65 -17.62
CA GLU A 24 -33.09 -6.42 -16.79
C GLU A 24 -31.64 -6.21 -17.22
N LEU A 25 -31.37 -6.18 -18.53
CA LEU A 25 -30.04 -5.89 -19.08
C LEU A 25 -29.61 -4.45 -18.79
N ALA A 26 -30.50 -3.47 -18.99
CA ALA A 26 -30.24 -2.07 -18.67
C ALA A 26 -30.04 -1.88 -17.16
N THR A 27 -30.89 -2.50 -16.34
CA THR A 27 -30.78 -2.48 -14.88
C THR A 27 -29.48 -3.14 -14.44
N SER A 28 -29.11 -4.29 -15.01
CA SER A 28 -27.84 -4.97 -14.71
C SER A 28 -26.63 -4.14 -15.13
N TYR A 29 -26.71 -3.44 -16.26
CA TYR A 29 -25.65 -2.57 -16.75
C TYR A 29 -25.43 -1.35 -15.84
N VAL A 30 -26.52 -0.74 -15.37
CA VAL A 30 -26.49 0.44 -14.47
C VAL A 30 -26.16 0.06 -13.01
N SER A 31 -26.66 -1.07 -12.52
CA SER A 31 -26.48 -1.52 -11.13
C SER A 31 -25.11 -2.14 -10.86
N ARG A 32 -24.48 -2.81 -11.84
CA ARG A 32 -23.18 -3.48 -11.65
C ARG A 32 -22.08 -2.55 -11.10
N PRO A 33 -21.89 -1.32 -11.61
CA PRO A 33 -20.93 -0.38 -11.02
C PRO A 33 -21.30 0.11 -9.61
N LEU A 34 -22.58 0.06 -9.22
CA LEU A 34 -23.09 0.52 -7.93
C LEU A 34 -22.98 -0.53 -6.82
N VAL A 35 -22.78 -1.80 -7.16
CA VAL A 35 -22.64 -2.90 -6.17
C VAL A 35 -21.48 -2.64 -5.21
N ALA A 36 -20.30 -2.27 -5.73
CA ALA A 36 -19.12 -2.05 -4.88
C ALA A 36 -19.28 -0.86 -3.92
N PRO A 37 -19.74 0.33 -4.36
CA PRO A 37 -20.12 1.42 -3.46
C PRO A 37 -21.21 1.04 -2.45
N GLY A 38 -22.21 0.23 -2.85
CA GLY A 38 -23.25 -0.25 -1.94
C GLY A 38 -22.70 -1.14 -0.82
N ILE A 39 -21.84 -2.10 -1.14
CA ILE A 39 -21.17 -2.95 -0.14
C ILE A 39 -20.27 -2.12 0.77
N ALA A 40 -19.54 -1.14 0.21
CA ALA A 40 -18.71 -0.22 0.99
C ALA A 40 -19.55 0.59 2.01
N LEU A 41 -20.73 1.08 1.60
CA LEU A 41 -21.64 1.79 2.49
C LEU A 41 -22.18 0.90 3.61
N VAL A 42 -22.52 -0.35 3.31
CA VAL A 42 -22.91 -1.34 4.34
C VAL A 42 -21.77 -1.58 5.33
N PHE A 43 -20.53 -1.72 4.86
CA PHE A 43 -19.37 -1.86 5.75
C PHE A 43 -19.20 -0.65 6.67
N ILE A 44 -19.32 0.57 6.14
CA ILE A 44 -19.24 1.81 6.93
C ILE A 44 -20.35 1.85 8.00
N ALA A 45 -21.58 1.49 7.62
CA ALA A 45 -22.70 1.44 8.55
C ALA A 45 -22.46 0.39 9.66
N LEU A 46 -21.97 -0.81 9.30
CA LEU A 46 -21.63 -1.86 10.25
C LEU A 46 -20.49 -1.46 11.18
N ALA A 47 -19.49 -0.72 10.71
CA ALA A 47 -18.44 -0.18 11.57
C ALA A 47 -19.00 0.82 12.60
N GLY A 48 -19.91 1.71 12.18
CA GLY A 48 -20.62 2.62 13.08
C GLY A 48 -21.49 1.89 14.11
N VAL A 49 -22.28 0.90 13.67
CA VAL A 49 -23.09 0.06 14.56
C VAL A 49 -22.21 -0.72 15.54
N GLY A 50 -21.09 -1.28 15.06
CA GLY A 50 -20.12 -1.96 15.90
C GLY A 50 -19.58 -1.05 17.00
N ALA A 51 -19.18 0.18 16.66
CA ALA A 51 -18.75 1.17 17.63
C ALA A 51 -19.86 1.51 18.65
N ALA A 52 -21.11 1.65 18.20
CA ALA A 52 -22.25 1.91 19.07
C ALA A 52 -22.53 0.76 20.05
N VAL A 53 -22.35 -0.49 19.63
CA VAL A 53 -22.50 -1.68 20.49
C VAL A 53 -21.39 -1.73 21.54
N PHE A 54 -20.15 -1.40 21.19
CA PHE A 54 -19.03 -1.44 22.13
C PHE A 54 -19.05 -0.32 23.17
N LEU A 55 -19.43 0.90 22.76
CA LEU A 55 -19.37 2.09 23.62
C LEU A 55 -20.71 2.37 24.31
N GLY A 56 -21.81 1.82 23.81
CA GLY A 56 -23.17 2.17 24.22
C GLY A 56 -23.65 3.48 23.58
N SER A 57 -24.94 3.76 23.74
CA SER A 57 -25.64 4.88 23.09
C SER A 57 -25.67 6.18 23.91
N ALA A 58 -24.61 6.47 24.67
CA ALA A 58 -24.51 7.73 25.40
C ALA A 58 -24.29 8.91 24.42
N PRO A 59 -24.79 10.13 24.72
CA PRO A 59 -24.64 11.28 23.83
C PRO A 59 -23.18 11.62 23.49
N SER A 60 -22.25 11.44 24.43
CA SER A 60 -20.81 11.63 24.22
C SER A 60 -20.22 10.67 23.18
N ASN A 61 -20.85 9.52 22.96
CA ASN A 61 -20.31 8.47 22.09
C ASN A 61 -20.72 8.65 20.63
N PHE A 62 -21.67 9.54 20.32
CA PHE A 62 -22.07 9.80 18.94
C PHE A 62 -20.91 10.32 18.08
N VAL A 63 -20.03 11.12 18.66
CA VAL A 63 -18.82 11.60 17.96
C VAL A 63 -17.89 10.45 17.62
N VAL A 64 -17.74 9.47 18.52
CA VAL A 64 -16.92 8.28 18.29
C VAL A 64 -17.55 7.35 17.23
N ILE A 65 -18.88 7.21 17.24
CA ILE A 65 -19.61 6.43 16.21
C ILE A 65 -19.42 7.06 14.82
N ALA A 66 -19.56 8.38 14.72
CA ALA A 66 -19.29 9.10 13.48
C ALA A 66 -17.83 8.95 13.05
N ALA A 67 -16.89 9.06 14.00
CA ALA A 67 -15.46 8.88 13.72
C ALA A 67 -15.15 7.47 13.23
N ALA A 68 -15.80 6.43 13.79
CA ALA A 68 -15.65 5.05 13.35
C ALA A 68 -16.14 4.86 11.91
N ALA A 69 -17.26 5.49 11.53
CA ALA A 69 -17.75 5.48 10.15
C ALA A 69 -16.78 6.17 9.19
N PHE A 70 -16.27 7.36 9.52
CA PHE A 70 -15.28 8.05 8.69
C PHE A 70 -13.91 7.35 8.66
N GLY A 71 -13.50 6.73 9.76
CA GLY A 71 -12.31 5.88 9.82
C GLY A 71 -12.45 4.64 8.93
N ALA A 72 -13.61 3.98 8.93
CA ALA A 72 -13.94 2.89 8.03
C ALA A 72 -13.92 3.35 6.56
N TYR A 73 -14.48 4.52 6.26
CA TYR A 73 -14.43 5.12 4.93
C TYR A 73 -12.99 5.42 4.47
N MET A 74 -12.17 5.99 5.35
CA MET A 74 -10.74 6.21 5.08
C MET A 74 -10.00 4.89 4.84
N ALA A 75 -10.26 3.86 5.65
CA ALA A 75 -9.64 2.54 5.50
C ALA A 75 -9.99 1.89 4.16
N LEU A 76 -11.25 1.99 3.70
CA LEU A 76 -11.67 1.56 2.37
C LEU A 76 -10.90 2.28 1.26
N ASN A 77 -10.74 3.60 1.38
CA ASN A 77 -10.01 4.40 0.39
C ASN A 77 -8.51 4.05 0.35
N ILE A 78 -7.90 3.75 1.51
CA ILE A 78 -6.50 3.28 1.58
C ILE A 78 -6.34 1.95 0.83
N GLY A 79 -7.19 0.97 1.13
CA GLY A 79 -7.16 -0.33 0.46
C GLY A 79 -7.37 -0.23 -1.06
N ALA A 80 -8.26 0.67 -1.49
CA ALA A 80 -8.51 0.93 -2.90
C ALA A 80 -7.30 1.52 -3.62
N ASN A 81 -6.67 2.54 -3.03
CA ASN A 81 -5.59 3.32 -3.64
C ASN A 81 -4.24 2.57 -3.66
N ASP A 82 -3.89 1.92 -2.55
CA ASP A 82 -2.50 1.52 -2.33
C ASP A 82 -2.18 0.07 -2.72
N VAL A 83 -3.19 -0.80 -2.89
CA VAL A 83 -2.99 -2.19 -3.30
C VAL A 83 -2.27 -2.32 -4.65
N ALA A 84 -2.41 -1.32 -5.52
CA ALA A 84 -1.73 -1.28 -6.80
C ALA A 84 -0.21 -1.15 -6.64
N ASN A 85 0.27 -0.51 -5.58
CA ASN A 85 1.69 -0.39 -5.27
C ASN A 85 2.28 -1.73 -4.78
N ASN A 86 1.48 -2.49 -4.03
CA ASN A 86 1.90 -3.75 -3.40
C ASN A 86 1.89 -4.92 -4.40
N MET A 87 0.77 -5.07 -5.13
CA MET A 87 0.51 -6.22 -5.99
C MET A 87 0.73 -5.94 -7.49
N GLY A 88 0.77 -4.67 -7.90
CA GLY A 88 0.97 -4.26 -9.28
C GLY A 88 2.22 -4.87 -9.94
N PRO A 89 3.41 -4.88 -9.30
CA PRO A 89 4.60 -5.50 -9.85
C PRO A 89 4.47 -7.03 -10.06
N ALA A 90 3.83 -7.75 -9.13
CA ALA A 90 3.67 -9.21 -9.21
C ALA A 90 2.66 -9.62 -10.28
N VAL A 91 1.52 -8.93 -10.35
CA VAL A 91 0.49 -9.15 -11.38
C VAL A 91 0.99 -8.70 -12.75
N GLY A 92 1.60 -7.52 -12.84
CA GLY A 92 2.15 -6.97 -14.09
C GLY A 92 3.31 -7.80 -14.68
N ALA A 93 4.05 -8.52 -13.84
CA ALA A 93 5.09 -9.46 -14.28
C ALA A 93 4.55 -10.85 -14.68
N ASN A 94 3.23 -11.06 -14.63
CA ASN A 94 2.56 -12.35 -14.82
C ASN A 94 3.03 -13.46 -13.86
N ALA A 95 3.42 -13.09 -12.63
CA ALA A 95 3.80 -14.04 -11.59
C ALA A 95 2.61 -14.45 -10.71
N LEU A 96 1.56 -13.63 -10.65
CA LEU A 96 0.38 -13.85 -9.81
C LEU A 96 -0.90 -13.48 -10.56
N THR A 97 -1.96 -14.25 -10.38
CA THR A 97 -3.29 -13.94 -10.93
C THR A 97 -3.94 -12.81 -10.14
N MET A 98 -4.90 -12.10 -10.74
CA MET A 98 -5.64 -11.04 -10.03
C MET A 98 -6.32 -11.56 -8.76
N GLY A 99 -6.99 -12.71 -8.84
CA GLY A 99 -7.65 -13.31 -7.66
C GLY A 99 -6.66 -13.69 -6.57
N GLY A 100 -5.53 -14.31 -6.94
CA GLY A 100 -4.47 -14.63 -5.98
C GLY A 100 -3.86 -13.39 -5.32
N ALA A 101 -3.66 -12.32 -6.08
CA ALA A 101 -3.15 -11.05 -5.58
C ALA A 101 -4.07 -10.43 -4.52
N ILE A 102 -5.38 -10.42 -4.76
CA ILE A 102 -6.37 -9.86 -3.83
C ILE A 102 -6.40 -10.67 -2.53
N VAL A 103 -6.44 -12.01 -2.61
CA VAL A 103 -6.49 -12.86 -1.40
C VAL A 103 -5.22 -12.70 -0.56
N ILE A 104 -4.04 -12.73 -1.19
CA ILE A 104 -2.77 -12.56 -0.49
C ILE A 104 -2.68 -11.16 0.12
N ALA A 105 -3.08 -10.11 -0.61
CA ALA A 105 -3.05 -8.74 -0.12
C ALA A 105 -3.96 -8.56 1.08
N ALA A 106 -5.22 -9.04 1.02
CA ALA A 106 -6.17 -8.92 2.14
C ALA A 106 -5.67 -9.60 3.42
N LEU A 107 -5.11 -10.81 3.31
CA LEU A 107 -4.56 -11.51 4.47
C LEU A 107 -3.31 -10.82 5.01
N ALA A 108 -2.39 -10.43 4.13
CA ALA A 108 -1.13 -9.82 4.52
C ALA A 108 -1.31 -8.41 5.09
N GLU A 109 -2.12 -7.55 4.46
CA GLU A 109 -2.41 -6.19 4.93
C GLU A 109 -3.17 -6.22 6.26
N SER A 110 -4.17 -7.10 6.40
CA SER A 110 -4.84 -7.31 7.69
C SER A 110 -3.88 -7.75 8.78
N ALA A 111 -3.02 -8.73 8.50
CA ALA A 111 -2.04 -9.22 9.46
C ALA A 111 -1.02 -8.12 9.82
N GLY A 112 -0.54 -7.36 8.85
CA GLY A 112 0.36 -6.23 9.05
C GLY A 112 -0.25 -5.16 9.95
N ALA A 113 -1.49 -4.77 9.65
CA ALA A 113 -2.25 -3.80 10.43
C ALA A 113 -2.40 -4.25 11.89
N LEU A 114 -2.90 -5.46 12.12
CA LEU A 114 -3.21 -5.96 13.47
C LEU A 114 -1.96 -6.27 14.31
N LEU A 115 -0.92 -6.82 13.70
CA LEU A 115 0.27 -7.32 14.42
C LEU A 115 1.34 -6.23 14.59
N ALA A 116 1.47 -5.30 13.65
CA ALA A 116 2.61 -4.37 13.62
C ALA A 116 2.24 -2.89 13.47
N GLY A 117 0.95 -2.52 13.38
CA GLY A 117 0.55 -1.14 13.12
C GLY A 117 0.61 -0.15 14.29
N GLY A 118 0.72 -0.64 15.53
CA GLY A 118 0.56 0.19 16.72
C GLY A 118 1.55 1.36 16.87
N ASP A 119 2.80 1.18 16.45
CA ASP A 119 3.84 2.21 16.63
C ASP A 119 3.57 3.44 15.74
N VAL A 120 3.19 3.23 14.49
CA VAL A 120 2.89 4.33 13.54
C VAL A 120 1.57 5.00 13.90
N VAL A 121 0.56 4.23 14.35
CA VAL A 121 -0.70 4.76 14.89
C VAL A 121 -0.42 5.75 16.02
N SER A 122 0.47 5.39 16.96
CA SER A 122 0.84 6.27 18.06
C SER A 122 1.55 7.56 17.60
N THR A 123 2.24 7.55 16.46
CA THR A 123 2.86 8.76 15.91
C THR A 123 1.82 9.67 15.28
N ILE A 124 0.85 9.13 14.54
CA ILE A 124 -0.21 9.93 13.91
C ILE A 124 -1.20 10.48 14.95
N SER A 125 -1.54 9.70 15.97
CA SER A 125 -2.57 10.08 16.95
C SER A 125 -2.20 11.27 17.83
N LYS A 126 -0.90 11.47 18.12
CA LYS A 126 -0.42 12.50 19.07
C LYS A 126 0.92 13.14 18.72
N GLY A 127 1.62 12.63 17.70
CA GLY A 127 2.96 13.09 17.35
C GLY A 127 2.96 14.35 16.48
N ILE A 128 1.83 14.68 15.86
CA ILE A 128 1.73 15.76 14.86
C ILE A 128 1.26 17.06 15.50
N ILE A 129 0.17 17.00 16.28
CA ILE A 129 -0.35 18.13 17.07
C ILE A 129 0.02 17.88 18.53
N ASP A 130 0.56 18.90 19.20
CA ASP A 130 0.75 18.88 20.64
C ASP A 130 -0.60 19.07 21.36
N PRO A 131 -1.06 18.08 22.13
CA PRO A 131 -2.26 18.21 22.96
C PRO A 131 -2.31 19.44 23.85
N ALA A 132 -1.17 19.84 24.44
CA ALA A 132 -1.11 20.97 25.34
C ALA A 132 -1.26 22.32 24.62
N GLY A 133 -1.05 22.32 23.29
CA GLY A 133 -1.25 23.48 22.43
C GLY A 133 -2.70 23.71 22.01
N VAL A 134 -3.63 22.79 22.34
CA VAL A 134 -5.05 22.89 21.95
C VAL A 134 -5.90 23.31 23.14
N ALA A 135 -6.81 24.26 22.93
CA ALA A 135 -7.57 24.91 24.00
C ALA A 135 -8.49 23.96 24.79
N SER A 136 -9.01 22.90 24.16
CA SER A 136 -9.85 21.90 24.83
C SER A 136 -9.80 20.54 24.12
N SER A 137 -10.13 19.49 24.88
CA SER A 137 -10.31 18.12 24.37
C SER A 137 -11.34 18.05 23.24
N GLU A 138 -12.38 18.89 23.28
CA GLU A 138 -13.39 18.96 22.22
C GLU A 138 -12.83 19.52 20.91
N VAL A 139 -12.06 20.61 20.97
CA VAL A 139 -11.39 21.19 19.80
C VAL A 139 -10.44 20.18 19.16
N PHE A 140 -9.71 19.41 19.97
CA PHE A 140 -8.84 18.35 19.49
C PHE A 140 -9.59 17.22 18.78
N ILE A 141 -10.74 16.79 19.33
CA ILE A 141 -11.62 15.79 18.71
C ILE A 141 -12.11 16.27 17.34
N TRP A 142 -12.59 17.52 17.25
CA TRP A 142 -13.05 18.08 15.97
C TRP A 142 -11.92 18.25 14.96
N ALA A 143 -10.71 18.60 15.40
CA ALA A 143 -9.53 18.67 14.53
C ALA A 143 -9.18 17.28 13.95
N MET A 144 -9.20 16.23 14.76
CA MET A 144 -8.97 14.86 14.29
C MET A 144 -10.09 14.34 13.39
N MET A 145 -11.35 14.72 13.66
CA MET A 145 -12.50 14.42 12.80
C MET A 145 -12.34 15.08 11.42
N ALA A 146 -11.98 16.37 11.40
CA ALA A 146 -11.73 17.10 10.17
C ALA A 146 -10.59 16.49 9.35
N ALA A 147 -9.53 16.04 10.02
CA ALA A 147 -8.41 15.33 9.39
C ALA A 147 -8.86 14.02 8.73
N LEU A 148 -9.72 13.21 9.37
CA LEU A 148 -10.27 11.98 8.78
C LEU A 148 -11.10 12.27 7.54
N ILE A 149 -12.06 13.19 7.66
CA ILE A 149 -13.00 13.52 6.58
C ILE A 149 -12.24 14.07 5.37
N SER A 150 -11.40 15.08 5.58
CA SER A 150 -10.63 15.71 4.51
C SER A 150 -9.69 14.73 3.80
N SER A 151 -8.99 13.89 4.56
CA SER A 151 -8.09 12.89 4.00
C SER A 151 -8.84 11.83 3.20
N ALA A 152 -9.98 11.35 3.71
CA ALA A 152 -10.80 10.38 3.02
C ALA A 152 -11.37 10.95 1.72
N LEU A 153 -11.86 12.19 1.73
CA LEU A 153 -12.35 12.87 0.53
C LEU A 153 -11.24 13.07 -0.50
N TRP A 154 -10.05 13.51 -0.07
CA TRP A 154 -8.92 13.72 -0.97
C TRP A 154 -8.44 12.42 -1.62
N VAL A 155 -8.26 11.35 -0.83
CA VAL A 155 -7.82 10.05 -1.36
C VAL A 155 -8.89 9.44 -2.27
N ASN A 156 -10.17 9.57 -1.93
CA ASN A 156 -11.25 9.09 -2.77
C ASN A 156 -11.27 9.81 -4.13
N LEU A 157 -11.15 11.14 -4.13
CA LEU A 157 -11.06 11.94 -5.34
C LEU A 157 -9.87 11.51 -6.21
N ALA A 158 -8.69 11.36 -5.60
CA ALA A 158 -7.49 10.92 -6.29
C ALA A 158 -7.65 9.52 -6.91
N THR A 159 -8.26 8.60 -6.17
CA THR A 159 -8.56 7.23 -6.64
C THR A 159 -9.53 7.27 -7.82
N TRP A 160 -10.56 8.13 -7.76
CA TRP A 160 -11.56 8.27 -8.83
C TRP A 160 -10.96 8.78 -10.13
N ILE A 161 -10.05 9.76 -10.06
CA ILE A 161 -9.31 10.27 -11.24
C ILE A 161 -8.14 9.37 -11.66
N GLY A 162 -7.84 8.32 -10.90
CA GLY A 162 -6.76 7.37 -11.17
C GLY A 162 -5.35 7.91 -10.90
N ALA A 163 -5.22 8.95 -10.08
CA ALA A 163 -3.94 9.52 -9.69
C ALA A 163 -3.41 8.82 -8.42
N PRO A 164 -2.24 8.14 -8.47
CA PRO A 164 -1.67 7.52 -7.28
C PRO A 164 -1.17 8.61 -6.33
N VAL A 165 -1.90 8.83 -5.24
CA VAL A 165 -1.51 9.76 -4.17
C VAL A 165 -0.99 9.00 -2.95
N SER A 166 -0.35 9.73 -2.03
CA SER A 166 0.10 9.19 -0.77
C SER A 166 -0.96 9.42 0.31
N THR A 167 -1.57 8.33 0.79
CA THR A 167 -2.56 8.36 1.88
C THR A 167 -1.95 8.92 3.17
N THR A 168 -0.70 8.56 3.47
CA THR A 168 0.05 9.07 4.62
C THR A 168 0.29 10.58 4.56
N HIS A 169 0.60 11.12 3.38
CA HIS A 169 0.75 12.57 3.21
C HIS A 169 -0.59 13.30 3.38
N SER A 170 -1.69 12.69 2.91
CA SER A 170 -3.03 13.25 3.08
C SER A 170 -3.41 13.34 4.56
N VAL A 171 -3.20 12.28 5.34
CA VAL A 171 -3.55 12.27 6.77
C VAL A 171 -2.64 13.15 7.59
N VAL A 172 -1.32 13.09 7.39
CA VAL A 172 -0.39 13.96 8.10
C VAL A 172 -0.66 15.43 7.77
N GLY A 173 -0.89 15.74 6.50
CA GLY A 173 -1.30 17.08 6.06
C GLY A 173 -2.64 17.51 6.67
N GLY A 174 -3.63 16.61 6.70
CA GLY A 174 -4.95 16.87 7.27
C GLY A 174 -4.90 17.13 8.77
N VAL A 175 -4.16 16.33 9.53
CA VAL A 175 -3.95 16.54 10.96
C VAL A 175 -3.23 17.88 11.19
N MET A 176 -2.13 18.14 10.47
CA MET A 176 -1.41 19.41 10.58
C MET A 176 -2.31 20.61 10.25
N GLY A 177 -3.09 20.55 9.17
CA GLY A 177 -3.95 21.64 8.72
C GLY A 177 -5.09 21.95 9.70
N ALA A 178 -5.78 20.92 10.20
CA ALA A 178 -6.80 21.09 11.23
C ALA A 178 -6.20 21.62 12.54
N GLY A 179 -5.01 21.14 12.94
CA GLY A 179 -4.31 21.64 14.13
C GLY A 179 -3.94 23.12 14.00
N ILE A 180 -3.46 23.56 12.84
CA ILE A 180 -3.18 24.97 12.57
C ILE A 180 -4.46 25.81 12.59
N ALA A 181 -5.56 25.32 12.02
CA ALA A 181 -6.85 26.02 12.06
C ALA A 181 -7.42 26.12 13.48
N ALA A 182 -7.19 25.09 14.30
CA ALA A 182 -7.69 25.01 15.67
C ALA A 182 -6.92 25.89 16.67
N ALA A 183 -5.59 25.95 16.54
CA ALA A 183 -4.74 26.55 17.57
C ALA A 183 -3.48 27.27 17.01
N GLY A 184 -3.41 27.48 15.70
CA GLY A 184 -2.30 28.16 15.04
C GLY A 184 -1.06 27.28 14.82
N PHE A 185 -0.02 27.87 14.23
CA PHE A 185 1.23 27.17 13.88
C PHE A 185 2.00 26.61 15.10
N GLY A 186 1.75 27.15 16.29
CA GLY A 186 2.37 26.71 17.54
C GLY A 186 1.87 25.34 18.01
N ALA A 187 0.68 24.91 17.59
CA ALA A 187 0.11 23.62 17.97
C ALA A 187 0.77 22.43 17.26
N VAL A 188 1.53 22.68 16.19
CA VAL A 188 2.22 21.62 15.43
C VAL A 188 3.55 21.27 16.11
N ASN A 189 3.78 19.97 16.34
CA ASN A 189 5.05 19.47 16.83
C ASN A 189 6.11 19.45 15.71
N TRP A 190 6.76 20.58 15.49
CA TRP A 190 7.79 20.76 14.46
C TRP A 190 8.97 19.77 14.54
N PRO A 191 9.47 19.39 15.73
CA PRO A 191 10.48 18.33 15.84
C PRO A 191 10.01 17.01 15.24
N THR A 192 8.80 16.54 15.56
CA THR A 192 8.26 15.31 15.00
C THR A 192 7.94 15.46 13.52
N MET A 193 7.35 16.58 13.11
CA MET A 193 7.08 16.87 11.70
C MET A 193 8.35 16.91 10.84
N SER A 194 9.46 17.44 11.36
CA SER A 194 10.74 17.44 10.66
C SER A 194 11.29 16.02 10.45
N LYS A 195 11.14 15.12 11.44
CA LYS A 195 11.50 13.70 11.31
C LYS A 195 10.62 12.99 10.27
N ILE A 196 9.32 13.27 10.28
CA ILE A 196 8.37 12.74 9.29
C ILE A 196 8.76 13.22 7.89
N ALA A 197 8.96 14.52 7.70
CA ALA A 197 9.38 15.10 6.42
C ALA A 197 10.73 14.53 5.92
N ALA A 198 11.72 14.38 6.82
CA ALA A 198 12.99 13.74 6.49
C ALA A 198 12.79 12.29 6.03
N SER A 199 11.91 11.53 6.70
CA SER A 199 11.60 10.14 6.32
C SER A 199 10.97 10.04 4.92
N TRP A 200 10.18 11.03 4.50
CA TRP A 200 9.56 11.06 3.18
C TRP A 200 10.56 11.29 2.05
N VAL A 201 11.69 11.96 2.34
CA VAL A 201 12.79 12.14 1.39
C VAL A 201 13.74 10.94 1.41
N ILE A 202 14.07 10.44 2.60
CA ILE A 202 15.05 9.36 2.78
C ILE A 202 14.50 8.02 2.27
N SER A 203 13.23 7.71 2.54
CA SER A 203 12.68 6.39 2.26
C SER A 203 12.61 6.03 0.76
N PRO A 204 12.22 6.92 -0.18
CA PRO A 204 12.29 6.62 -1.62
C PRO A 204 13.71 6.44 -2.12
N VAL A 205 14.67 7.22 -1.61
CA VAL A 205 16.08 7.10 -1.95
C VAL A 205 16.63 5.77 -1.46
N LEU A 206 16.33 5.40 -0.22
CA LEU A 206 16.73 4.12 0.37
C LEU A 206 16.14 2.95 -0.40
N GLY A 207 14.84 3.01 -0.74
CA GLY A 207 14.17 2.01 -1.59
C GLY A 207 14.82 1.91 -2.97
N GLY A 208 15.24 3.02 -3.57
CA GLY A 208 16.02 3.05 -4.81
C GLY A 208 17.37 2.37 -4.70
N LEU A 209 18.15 2.70 -3.67
CA LEU A 209 19.49 2.17 -3.42
C LEU A 209 19.45 0.66 -3.13
N ILE A 210 18.55 0.21 -2.26
CA ILE A 210 18.39 -1.21 -1.93
C ILE A 210 17.97 -2.01 -3.18
N ALA A 211 17.01 -1.50 -3.97
CA ALA A 211 16.57 -2.18 -5.19
C ALA A 211 17.69 -2.27 -6.25
N ALA A 212 18.48 -1.20 -6.40
CA ALA A 212 19.66 -1.19 -7.25
C ALA A 212 20.72 -2.21 -6.77
N GLY A 213 20.96 -2.30 -5.46
CA GLY A 213 21.85 -3.26 -4.83
C GLY A 213 21.44 -4.71 -5.10
N PHE A 214 20.17 -5.06 -4.87
CA PHE A 214 19.65 -6.40 -5.21
C PHE A 214 19.78 -6.71 -6.70
N LEU A 215 19.50 -5.74 -7.58
CA LEU A 215 19.65 -5.97 -9.01
C LEU A 215 21.12 -6.15 -9.41
N ALA A 216 22.05 -5.42 -8.77
CA ALA A 216 23.48 -5.59 -8.96
C ALA A 216 23.92 -6.99 -8.54
N PHE A 217 23.46 -7.46 -7.39
CA PHE A 217 23.70 -8.80 -6.89
C PHE A 217 23.17 -9.88 -7.85
N ILE A 218 21.90 -9.82 -8.25
CA ILE A 218 21.30 -10.79 -9.18
C ILE A 218 22.03 -10.80 -10.51
N LYS A 219 22.42 -9.62 -11.04
CA LYS A 219 23.21 -9.56 -12.26
C LYS A 219 24.56 -10.23 -12.13
N ALA A 220 25.28 -9.92 -11.05
CA ALA A 220 26.63 -10.42 -10.82
C ALA A 220 26.64 -11.92 -10.51
N LYS A 221 25.76 -12.41 -9.64
CA LYS A 221 25.79 -13.78 -9.11
C LYS A 221 24.88 -14.77 -9.82
N ILE A 222 23.96 -14.31 -10.67
CA ILE A 222 23.01 -15.19 -11.39
C ILE A 222 23.05 -14.94 -12.90
N ILE A 223 22.78 -13.71 -13.37
CA ILE A 223 22.56 -13.47 -14.80
C ILE A 223 23.85 -13.53 -15.63
N TYR A 224 24.97 -13.03 -15.10
CA TYR A 224 26.26 -13.02 -15.79
C TYR A 224 27.18 -14.13 -15.32
N GLN A 225 26.61 -15.30 -15.06
CA GLN A 225 27.33 -16.54 -14.83
C GLN A 225 27.30 -17.39 -16.08
N ASP A 226 28.32 -18.23 -16.27
CA ASP A 226 28.40 -19.16 -17.40
C ASP A 226 27.24 -20.15 -17.36
N ASP A 227 26.97 -20.75 -16.20
CA ASP A 227 25.74 -21.49 -15.92
C ASP A 227 24.80 -20.69 -15.00
N LYS A 228 23.81 -20.05 -15.62
CA LYS A 228 22.81 -19.22 -14.92
C LYS A 228 21.82 -20.08 -14.14
N ILE A 229 21.58 -21.30 -14.58
CA ILE A 229 20.60 -22.20 -13.96
C ILE A 229 21.21 -22.79 -12.69
N ALA A 230 22.45 -23.26 -12.74
CA ALA A 230 23.18 -23.67 -11.53
C ALA A 230 23.32 -22.51 -10.54
N ALA A 231 23.63 -21.30 -11.03
CA ALA A 231 23.67 -20.12 -10.18
C ALA A 231 22.32 -19.80 -9.53
N ALA A 232 21.21 -19.90 -10.28
CA ALA A 232 19.87 -19.71 -9.74
C ALA A 232 19.48 -20.78 -8.71
N ARG A 233 19.83 -22.05 -8.94
CA ARG A 233 19.62 -23.15 -7.98
C ARG A 233 20.28 -22.89 -6.63
N ARG A 234 21.44 -22.22 -6.63
CA ARG A 234 22.13 -21.82 -5.40
C ARG A 234 21.52 -20.57 -4.78
N TRP A 235 21.37 -19.49 -5.55
CA TRP A 235 21.10 -18.17 -4.98
C TRP A 235 19.63 -17.85 -4.77
N VAL A 236 18.71 -18.39 -5.58
CA VAL A 236 17.28 -18.12 -5.41
C VAL A 236 16.77 -18.64 -4.05
N PRO A 237 17.05 -19.89 -3.64
CA PRO A 237 16.66 -20.37 -2.31
C PRO A 237 17.31 -19.59 -1.16
N VAL A 238 18.57 -19.17 -1.30
CA VAL A 238 19.26 -18.33 -0.30
C VAL A 238 18.53 -16.99 -0.12
N LEU A 239 18.18 -16.35 -1.23
CA LEU A 239 17.43 -15.08 -1.19
C LEU A 239 16.07 -15.24 -0.51
N VAL A 240 15.35 -16.34 -0.79
CA VAL A 240 14.08 -16.64 -0.13
C VAL A 240 14.26 -16.96 1.36
N GLY A 241 15.31 -17.69 1.72
CA GLY A 241 15.65 -17.98 3.11
C GLY A 241 15.98 -16.73 3.92
N ILE A 242 16.84 -15.85 3.41
CA ILE A 242 17.17 -14.57 4.05
C ILE A 242 15.92 -13.71 4.24
N MET A 243 15.08 -13.63 3.20
CA MET A 243 13.84 -12.87 3.23
C MET A 243 12.86 -13.41 4.29
N ALA A 244 12.62 -14.72 4.30
CA ALA A 244 11.74 -15.37 5.27
C ALA A 244 12.27 -15.23 6.70
N GLY A 245 13.58 -15.39 6.89
CA GLY A 245 14.22 -15.28 8.20
C GLY A 245 14.17 -13.85 8.76
N ALA A 246 14.52 -12.85 7.96
CA ALA A 246 14.44 -11.45 8.37
C ALA A 246 13.00 -11.05 8.74
N PHE A 247 12.01 -11.51 7.98
CA PHE A 247 10.61 -11.26 8.28
C PHE A 247 10.14 -11.97 9.55
N ALA A 248 10.53 -13.22 9.75
CA ALA A 248 10.21 -13.97 10.96
C ALA A 248 10.83 -13.33 12.21
N SER A 249 12.07 -12.84 12.15
CA SER A 249 12.68 -12.06 13.24
C SER A 249 11.89 -10.79 13.55
N TYR A 250 11.49 -10.05 12.52
CA TYR A 250 10.67 -8.86 12.69
C TYR A 250 9.32 -9.18 13.36
N LEU A 251 8.63 -10.22 12.90
CA LEU A 251 7.34 -10.63 13.45
C LEU A 251 7.47 -11.13 14.89
N ALA A 252 8.55 -11.84 15.23
CA ALA A 252 8.84 -12.25 16.60
C ALA A 252 9.04 -11.04 17.53
N LEU A 253 9.81 -10.04 17.10
CA LEU A 253 10.07 -8.83 17.89
C LEU A 253 8.84 -7.94 18.09
N LYS A 254 8.08 -7.72 17.02
CA LYS A 254 7.01 -6.71 16.99
C LYS A 254 5.63 -7.32 17.09
N GLY A 255 5.36 -8.35 16.27
CA GLY A 255 4.05 -9.01 16.20
C GLY A 255 3.68 -9.75 17.49
N LEU A 256 4.63 -10.46 18.10
CA LEU A 256 4.37 -11.22 19.32
C LEU A 256 4.52 -10.43 20.61
N LYS A 257 4.97 -9.17 20.57
CA LYS A 257 5.25 -8.35 21.77
C LYS A 257 4.06 -8.23 22.73
N ARG A 258 2.83 -8.35 22.22
CA ARG A 258 1.58 -8.32 23.02
C ARG A 258 1.33 -9.61 23.79
N ILE A 259 1.90 -10.73 23.36
CA ILE A 259 1.69 -12.07 23.92
C ILE A 259 2.93 -12.50 24.72
N ILE A 260 4.11 -12.35 24.12
CA ILE A 260 5.41 -12.75 24.70
C ILE A 260 6.45 -11.68 24.34
N LYS A 261 7.22 -11.21 25.32
CA LYS A 261 8.39 -10.39 25.05
C LYS A 261 9.49 -11.30 24.52
N ILE A 262 9.86 -11.11 23.25
CA ILE A 262 10.94 -11.83 22.60
C ILE A 262 12.11 -10.87 22.43
N ASP A 263 13.27 -11.24 22.97
CA ASP A 263 14.49 -10.46 22.81
C ASP A 263 15.08 -10.62 21.41
N LEU A 264 15.95 -9.68 21.02
CA LEU A 264 16.58 -9.66 19.70
C LEU A 264 17.31 -10.96 19.38
N GLU A 265 18.00 -11.56 20.34
CA GLU A 265 18.73 -12.81 20.16
C GLU A 265 17.80 -13.97 19.80
N ILE A 266 16.71 -14.15 20.56
CA ILE A 266 15.70 -15.19 20.30
C ILE A 266 15.00 -14.93 18.97
N ALA A 267 14.68 -13.68 18.66
CA ALA A 267 14.08 -13.33 17.38
C ALA A 267 15.01 -13.63 16.19
N LEU A 268 16.31 -13.39 16.32
CA LEU A 268 17.30 -13.74 15.30
C LEU A 268 17.45 -15.26 15.17
N LEU A 269 17.36 -16.02 16.27
CA LEU A 269 17.35 -17.49 16.23
C LEU A 269 16.10 -18.04 15.54
N ILE A 270 14.91 -17.50 15.85
CA ILE A 270 13.66 -17.84 15.15
C ILE A 270 13.79 -17.51 13.66
N GLY A 271 14.34 -16.35 13.33
CA GLY A 271 14.59 -15.95 11.94
C GLY A 271 15.57 -16.89 11.22
N ALA A 272 16.67 -17.26 11.87
CA ALA A 272 17.63 -18.19 11.32
C ALA A 272 17.00 -19.59 11.08
N ALA A 273 16.18 -20.07 12.02
CA ALA A 273 15.46 -21.33 11.90
C ALA A 273 14.45 -21.31 10.75
N VAL A 274 13.61 -20.27 10.68
CA VAL A 274 12.62 -20.11 9.59
C VAL A 274 13.31 -19.90 8.24
N GLY A 275 14.40 -19.14 8.20
CA GLY A 275 15.20 -18.94 6.99
C GLY A 275 15.86 -20.23 6.50
N GLY A 276 16.41 -21.03 7.42
CA GLY A 276 16.96 -22.35 7.13
C GLY A 276 15.88 -23.32 6.62
N LEU A 277 14.73 -23.38 7.29
CA LEU A 277 13.59 -24.20 6.85
C LEU A 277 13.10 -23.78 5.45
N SER A 278 12.98 -22.47 5.22
CA SER A 278 12.60 -21.92 3.93
C SER A 278 13.61 -22.28 2.84
N TYR A 279 14.91 -22.28 3.13
CA TYR A 279 15.94 -22.77 2.22
C TYR A 279 15.76 -24.26 1.91
N VAL A 280 15.56 -25.10 2.93
CA VAL A 280 15.37 -26.56 2.78
C VAL A 280 14.13 -26.88 1.94
N VAL A 281 13.06 -26.09 2.06
CA VAL A 281 11.84 -26.27 1.25
C VAL A 281 12.02 -25.73 -0.17
N THR A 282 12.62 -24.55 -0.34
CA THR A 282 12.71 -23.91 -1.66
C THR A 282 13.82 -24.46 -2.56
N ALA A 283 14.94 -24.94 -2.00
CA ALA A 283 16.02 -25.54 -2.76
C ALA A 283 15.60 -26.73 -3.65
N PRO A 284 14.90 -27.76 -3.15
CA PRO A 284 14.44 -28.87 -3.99
C PRO A 284 13.38 -28.44 -5.01
N LEU A 285 12.52 -27.48 -4.66
CA LEU A 285 11.51 -26.95 -5.58
C LEU A 285 12.15 -26.23 -6.77
N ILE A 286 13.11 -25.34 -6.51
CA ILE A 286 13.85 -24.63 -7.56
C ILE A 286 14.69 -25.61 -8.38
N LYS A 287 15.30 -26.63 -7.75
CA LYS A 287 16.03 -27.68 -8.47
C LYS A 287 15.10 -28.41 -9.46
N ARG A 288 13.97 -28.93 -9.01
CA ARG A 288 12.96 -29.60 -9.86
C ARG A 288 12.43 -28.68 -10.97
N GLN A 289 12.07 -27.45 -10.64
CA GLN A 289 11.57 -26.48 -11.63
C GLN A 289 12.61 -26.12 -12.70
N SER A 290 13.89 -26.27 -12.37
CA SER A 290 14.99 -25.93 -13.25
C SER A 290 15.51 -27.07 -14.14
N GLU A 291 14.98 -28.28 -13.98
CA GLU A 291 15.33 -29.42 -14.82
C GLU A 291 14.82 -29.21 -16.26
N GLY A 292 15.66 -29.50 -17.26
CA GLY A 292 15.33 -29.29 -18.67
C GLY A 292 15.30 -27.83 -19.14
N MET A 293 15.63 -26.86 -18.29
CA MET A 293 15.63 -25.45 -18.68
C MET A 293 16.89 -25.05 -19.46
N GLU A 294 16.69 -24.39 -20.59
CA GLU A 294 17.79 -23.75 -21.33
C GLU A 294 18.49 -22.66 -20.49
N ASN A 295 19.80 -22.51 -20.66
CA ASN A 295 20.63 -21.53 -19.97
C ASN A 295 20.46 -20.09 -20.51
N ARG A 296 19.24 -19.56 -20.42
CA ARG A 296 18.84 -18.25 -20.96
C ARG A 296 18.16 -17.38 -19.91
N ASN A 297 18.22 -16.06 -20.11
CA ASN A 297 17.58 -15.10 -19.19
C ASN A 297 16.05 -15.24 -19.15
N LYS A 298 15.43 -15.82 -20.20
CA LYS A 298 13.99 -16.11 -20.24
C LYS A 298 13.62 -17.20 -19.24
N SER A 299 14.47 -18.23 -19.09
CA SER A 299 14.29 -19.31 -18.13
C SER A 299 14.29 -18.78 -16.70
N LEU A 300 15.27 -17.93 -16.35
CA LEU A 300 15.35 -17.34 -15.00
C LEU A 300 14.06 -16.63 -14.54
N LYS A 301 13.23 -16.12 -15.46
CA LYS A 301 11.96 -15.48 -15.12
C LYS A 301 11.05 -16.41 -14.32
N VAL A 302 11.00 -17.69 -14.68
CA VAL A 302 10.12 -18.70 -14.08
C VAL A 302 10.57 -19.01 -12.64
N LEU A 303 11.89 -19.10 -12.42
CA LEU A 303 12.48 -19.38 -11.10
C LEU A 303 12.28 -18.22 -10.11
N PHE A 304 12.05 -17.00 -10.60
CA PHE A 304 11.82 -15.81 -9.77
C PHE A 304 10.35 -15.54 -9.46
N SER A 305 9.40 -16.32 -10.01
CA SER A 305 7.97 -16.12 -9.73
C SER A 305 7.64 -16.32 -8.25
N ILE A 306 8.12 -17.39 -7.62
CA ILE A 306 7.87 -17.67 -6.19
C ILE A 306 8.47 -16.57 -5.29
N PRO A 307 9.77 -16.21 -5.40
CA PRO A 307 10.33 -15.11 -4.62
C PRO A 307 9.56 -13.79 -4.78
N LEU A 308 9.09 -13.48 -5.99
CA LEU A 308 8.31 -12.28 -6.26
C LEU A 308 6.96 -12.30 -5.54
N VAL A 309 6.23 -13.41 -5.57
CA VAL A 309 4.95 -13.54 -4.84
C VAL A 309 5.16 -13.35 -3.35
N ILE A 310 6.19 -13.97 -2.76
CA ILE A 310 6.51 -13.79 -1.34
C ILE A 310 6.89 -12.33 -1.04
N SER A 311 7.70 -11.70 -1.89
CA SER A 311 8.09 -10.29 -1.71
C SER A 311 6.88 -9.35 -1.80
N ALA A 312 5.91 -9.64 -2.67
CA ALA A 312 4.67 -8.87 -2.78
C ALA A 312 3.78 -9.06 -1.55
N ALA A 313 3.70 -10.28 -1.01
CA ALA A 313 3.01 -10.54 0.26
C ALA A 313 3.66 -9.78 1.43
N LEU A 314 4.99 -9.76 1.49
CA LEU A 314 5.75 -8.99 2.50
C LEU A 314 5.53 -7.49 2.35
N LEU A 315 5.49 -6.98 1.13
CA LEU A 315 5.18 -5.57 0.87
C LEU A 315 3.76 -5.23 1.31
N SER A 316 2.76 -6.07 1.02
CA SER A 316 1.39 -5.90 1.53
C SER A 316 1.34 -5.94 3.06
N PHE A 317 2.07 -6.85 3.71
CA PHE A 317 2.17 -6.84 5.18
C PHE A 317 2.78 -5.53 5.70
N ALA A 318 3.90 -5.11 5.12
CA ALA A 318 4.58 -3.88 5.50
C ALA A 318 3.66 -2.65 5.33
N HIS A 319 2.93 -2.62 4.22
CA HIS A 319 1.95 -1.59 3.91
C HIS A 319 0.82 -1.55 4.93
N GLY A 320 0.19 -2.69 5.24
CA GLY A 320 -0.84 -2.76 6.27
C GLY A 320 -0.34 -2.28 7.64
N ALA A 321 0.91 -2.60 7.99
CA ALA A 321 1.53 -2.12 9.24
C ALA A 321 1.77 -0.60 9.26
N ASN A 322 2.12 0.02 8.14
CA ASN A 322 2.36 1.47 8.10
C ASN A 322 1.05 2.27 7.94
N ASP A 323 0.21 1.85 7.01
CA ASP A 323 -0.89 2.67 6.48
C ASP A 323 -2.19 2.50 7.27
N VAL A 324 -2.33 1.46 8.11
CA VAL A 324 -3.46 1.37 9.06
C VAL A 324 -3.52 2.61 9.96
N ALA A 325 -2.36 3.19 10.29
CA ALA A 325 -2.25 4.40 11.08
C ALA A 325 -2.95 5.60 10.45
N ASN A 326 -3.10 5.63 9.13
CA ASN A 326 -3.73 6.74 8.43
C ASN A 326 -5.24 6.81 8.72
N ALA A 327 -5.91 5.66 8.88
CA ALA A 327 -7.31 5.62 9.30
C ALA A 327 -7.46 5.55 10.83
N VAL A 328 -6.65 4.72 11.48
CA VAL A 328 -6.79 4.39 12.92
C VAL A 328 -6.14 5.45 13.81
N GLY A 329 -5.12 6.18 13.36
CA GLY A 329 -4.43 7.21 14.15
C GLY A 329 -5.38 8.30 14.66
N PRO A 330 -6.06 9.05 13.78
CA PRO A 330 -7.01 10.07 14.20
C PRO A 330 -8.22 9.49 14.95
N LEU A 331 -8.72 8.32 14.51
CA LEU A 331 -9.84 7.65 15.19
C LEU A 331 -9.48 7.25 16.63
N ALA A 332 -8.30 6.66 16.85
CA ALA A 332 -7.83 6.31 18.18
C ALA A 332 -7.62 7.55 19.06
N ALA A 333 -7.18 8.67 18.48
CA ALA A 333 -7.07 9.94 19.20
C ALA A 333 -8.44 10.43 19.68
N ILE A 334 -9.48 10.33 18.83
CA ILE A 334 -10.86 10.69 19.18
C ILE A 334 -11.41 9.78 20.28
N VAL A 335 -11.30 8.46 20.12
CA VAL A 335 -11.79 7.49 21.13
C VAL A 335 -11.14 7.75 22.49
N HIS A 336 -9.81 7.83 22.51
CA HIS A 336 -9.07 8.02 23.75
C HIS A 336 -9.43 9.33 24.45
N THR A 337 -9.51 10.43 23.71
CA THR A 337 -9.84 11.74 24.30
C THR A 337 -11.27 11.76 24.83
N THR A 338 -12.19 11.05 24.18
CA THR A 338 -13.60 10.95 24.61
C THR A 338 -13.75 10.08 25.86
N GLU A 339 -13.04 8.95 25.96
CA GLU A 339 -13.17 8.02 27.09
C GLU A 339 -12.47 8.52 28.36
N PHE A 340 -11.28 9.12 28.24
CA PHE A 340 -10.46 9.46 29.39
C PHE A 340 -10.52 10.93 29.79
N GLY A 341 -11.09 11.81 28.95
CA GLY A 341 -11.21 13.25 29.18
C GLY A 341 -9.88 14.02 29.11
N ASP A 342 -8.78 13.37 29.48
CA ASP A 342 -7.41 13.85 29.34
C ASP A 342 -6.77 13.41 28.04
N ILE A 343 -6.00 14.32 27.45
CA ILE A 343 -5.13 14.00 26.32
C ILE A 343 -3.83 13.38 26.87
N ALA A 344 -3.95 12.17 27.42
CA ALA A 344 -2.84 11.52 28.11
C ALA A 344 -1.64 11.24 27.18
N SER A 345 -0.43 11.26 27.75
CA SER A 345 0.84 11.05 27.02
C SER A 345 0.98 9.65 26.38
N LYS A 346 0.13 8.68 26.74
CA LYS A 346 0.07 7.34 26.13
C LYS A 346 -1.36 6.98 25.72
N VAL A 347 -1.64 7.11 24.42
CA VAL A 347 -2.86 6.60 23.80
C VAL A 347 -2.79 5.07 23.75
N ALA A 348 -3.61 4.40 24.56
CA ALA A 348 -3.91 2.98 24.38
C ALA A 348 -4.85 2.84 23.18
N ILE A 349 -4.43 2.10 22.14
CA ILE A 349 -5.24 1.93 20.93
C ILE A 349 -6.18 0.74 21.15
N PRO A 350 -7.51 0.95 21.17
CA PRO A 350 -8.44 -0.15 21.36
C PRO A 350 -8.38 -1.15 20.20
N THR A 351 -8.44 -2.45 20.52
CA THR A 351 -8.34 -3.51 19.50
C THR A 351 -9.44 -3.40 18.44
N TRP A 352 -10.66 -2.98 18.81
CA TRP A 352 -11.77 -2.82 17.87
C TRP A 352 -11.49 -1.75 16.81
N VAL A 353 -10.76 -0.68 17.16
CA VAL A 353 -10.36 0.36 16.21
C VAL A 353 -9.38 -0.20 15.17
N MET A 354 -8.40 -1.00 15.63
CA MET A 354 -7.46 -1.69 14.73
C MET A 354 -8.17 -2.67 13.79
N VAL A 355 -9.21 -3.35 14.28
CA VAL A 355 -10.05 -4.26 13.50
C VAL A 355 -10.77 -3.50 12.37
N ILE A 356 -11.36 -2.34 12.66
CA ILE A 356 -11.99 -1.50 11.62
C ILE A 356 -10.97 -1.12 10.55
N GLY A 357 -9.76 -0.70 10.94
CA GLY A 357 -8.70 -0.37 10.00
C GLY A 357 -8.28 -1.55 9.13
N ALA A 358 -7.98 -2.70 9.74
CA ALA A 358 -7.52 -3.91 9.05
C ALA A 358 -8.54 -4.46 8.04
N PHE A 359 -9.80 -4.60 8.47
CA PHE A 359 -10.86 -5.05 7.59
C PHE A 359 -11.23 -3.99 6.56
N GLY A 360 -11.24 -2.71 6.92
CA GLY A 360 -11.54 -1.62 5.98
C GLY A 360 -10.56 -1.57 4.81
N ILE A 361 -9.26 -1.70 5.07
CA ILE A 361 -8.24 -1.82 4.03
C ILE A 361 -8.51 -3.05 3.14
N SER A 362 -8.81 -4.20 3.76
CA SER A 362 -9.10 -5.44 3.03
C SER A 362 -10.36 -5.39 2.17
N PHE A 363 -11.44 -4.77 2.66
CA PHE A 363 -12.66 -4.56 1.87
C PHE A 363 -12.40 -3.57 0.74
N GLY A 364 -11.65 -2.49 1.01
CA GLY A 364 -11.31 -1.48 0.01
C GLY A 364 -10.56 -2.07 -1.17
N LEU A 365 -9.54 -2.89 -0.89
CA LEU A 365 -8.75 -3.54 -1.93
C LEU A 365 -9.56 -4.59 -2.70
N PHE A 366 -10.45 -5.32 -2.03
CA PHE A 366 -11.29 -6.34 -2.66
C PHE A 366 -12.29 -5.70 -3.63
N LEU A 367 -12.94 -4.61 -3.21
CA LEU A 367 -14.00 -3.94 -3.97
C LEU A 367 -13.45 -3.08 -5.12
N PHE A 368 -12.36 -2.32 -4.87
CA PHE A 368 -11.89 -1.29 -5.80
C PHE A 368 -10.48 -1.55 -6.35
N GLY A 369 -9.69 -2.39 -5.68
CA GLY A 369 -8.31 -2.70 -6.05
C GLY A 369 -8.08 -3.30 -7.45
N PRO A 370 -8.94 -4.19 -8.01
CA PRO A 370 -8.66 -4.84 -9.29
C PRO A 370 -8.43 -3.87 -10.44
N LYS A 371 -9.16 -2.74 -10.46
CA LYS A 371 -9.03 -1.71 -11.50
C LYS A 371 -7.67 -1.02 -11.43
N LEU A 372 -7.23 -0.64 -10.23
CA LEU A 372 -5.96 0.06 -10.03
C LEU A 372 -4.76 -0.86 -10.21
N ILE A 373 -4.84 -2.12 -9.75
CA ILE A 373 -3.78 -3.13 -9.98
C ILE A 373 -3.56 -3.33 -11.49
N ARG A 374 -4.62 -3.41 -12.29
CA ARG A 374 -4.48 -3.51 -13.76
C ARG A 374 -3.86 -2.25 -14.36
N MET A 375 -4.26 -1.07 -13.90
CA MET A 375 -3.74 0.19 -14.40
C MET A 375 -2.24 0.33 -14.12
N VAL A 376 -1.82 0.22 -12.86
CA VAL A 376 -0.40 0.32 -12.46
C VAL A 376 0.40 -0.85 -13.02
N GLY A 377 -0.16 -2.07 -12.95
CA GLY A 377 0.42 -3.27 -13.55
C GLY A 377 0.73 -3.05 -15.03
N SER A 378 -0.20 -2.50 -15.82
CA SER A 378 -0.02 -2.23 -17.26
C SER A 378 1.11 -1.23 -17.55
N GLN A 379 1.28 -0.20 -16.72
CA GLN A 379 2.40 0.75 -16.83
C GLN A 379 3.73 0.10 -16.43
N ILE A 380 3.68 -0.87 -15.51
CA ILE A 380 4.82 -1.64 -15.00
C ILE A 380 5.13 -2.90 -15.83
N THR A 381 4.24 -3.37 -16.72
CA THR A 381 4.35 -4.64 -17.51
C THR A 381 5.66 -4.81 -18.30
N LYS A 382 6.46 -3.75 -18.46
CA LYS A 382 7.83 -3.82 -19.01
C LYS A 382 8.87 -4.35 -18.00
N LEU A 383 8.49 -4.64 -16.75
CA LEU A 383 9.36 -5.21 -15.72
C LEU A 383 9.42 -6.74 -15.83
N ASN A 384 10.64 -7.26 -15.90
CA ASN A 384 10.93 -8.69 -15.77
C ASN A 384 10.72 -9.13 -14.31
N PRO A 385 10.23 -10.35 -14.01
CA PRO A 385 10.07 -10.86 -12.64
C PRO A 385 11.25 -10.60 -11.69
N MET A 386 12.49 -10.74 -12.15
CA MET A 386 13.68 -10.42 -11.33
C MET A 386 13.73 -8.95 -10.90
N ARG A 387 13.29 -8.02 -11.75
CA ARG A 387 13.24 -6.59 -11.43
C ARG A 387 12.08 -6.27 -10.51
N ALA A 388 10.91 -6.85 -10.80
CA ALA A 388 9.74 -6.73 -9.93
C ALA A 388 10.04 -7.25 -8.52
N TYR A 389 10.83 -8.33 -8.41
CA TYR A 389 11.33 -8.87 -7.15
C TYR A 389 12.20 -7.84 -6.40
N CYS A 390 13.21 -7.27 -7.07
CA CYS A 390 14.04 -6.21 -6.47
C CYS A 390 13.22 -5.02 -5.97
N VAL A 391 12.22 -4.59 -6.75
CA VAL A 391 11.35 -3.46 -6.39
C VAL A 391 10.50 -3.80 -5.18
N SER A 392 9.79 -4.93 -5.21
CA SER A 392 8.85 -5.32 -4.16
C SER A 392 9.57 -5.59 -2.85
N LEU A 393 10.68 -6.33 -2.88
CA LEU A 393 11.47 -6.63 -1.69
C LEU A 393 12.10 -5.37 -1.08
N SER A 394 12.66 -4.50 -1.92
CA SER A 394 13.25 -3.25 -1.44
C SER A 394 12.21 -2.35 -0.78
N ALA A 395 11.02 -2.24 -1.39
CA ALA A 395 9.93 -1.47 -0.81
C ALA A 395 9.46 -2.08 0.51
N ALA A 396 9.30 -3.41 0.58
CA ALA A 396 8.91 -4.10 1.80
C ALA A 396 9.90 -3.84 2.94
N ILE A 397 11.21 -4.00 2.69
CA ILE A 397 12.26 -3.75 3.69
C ILE A 397 12.20 -2.30 4.18
N THR A 398 12.11 -1.35 3.25
CA THR A 398 12.10 0.08 3.59
C THR A 398 10.88 0.46 4.44
N VAL A 399 9.69 -0.03 4.07
CA VAL A 399 8.44 0.21 4.81
C VAL A 399 8.47 -0.48 6.18
N ILE A 400 8.99 -1.71 6.28
CA ILE A 400 9.14 -2.43 7.56
C ILE A 400 10.06 -1.65 8.50
N VAL A 401 11.21 -1.18 8.02
CA VAL A 401 12.16 -0.40 8.84
C VAL A 401 11.53 0.92 9.29
N ALA A 402 10.83 1.62 8.39
CA ALA A 402 10.11 2.85 8.77
C ALA A 402 9.03 2.58 9.82
N SER A 403 8.23 1.53 9.64
CA SER A 403 7.19 1.13 10.59
C SER A 403 7.79 0.72 11.94
N TRP A 404 8.95 0.04 11.92
CA TRP A 404 9.67 -0.34 13.13
C TRP A 404 10.10 0.87 13.96
N LEU A 405 10.48 1.95 13.29
CA LEU A 405 10.82 3.26 13.86
C LEU A 405 9.59 4.12 14.20
N GLY A 406 8.38 3.64 13.94
CA GLY A 406 7.14 4.39 14.13
C GLY A 406 6.99 5.58 13.18
N LEU A 407 7.72 5.60 12.07
CA LEU A 407 7.70 6.70 11.11
C LEU A 407 6.60 6.48 10.05
N PRO A 408 5.62 7.39 9.94
CA PRO A 408 4.62 7.33 8.88
C PRO A 408 5.29 7.68 7.54
N VAL A 409 5.33 6.73 6.61
CA VAL A 409 5.98 6.88 5.30
C VAL A 409 5.00 6.62 4.16
N SER A 410 5.40 6.92 2.93
CA SER A 410 4.60 6.65 1.74
C SER A 410 5.12 5.43 1.00
N SER A 411 4.37 4.34 1.06
CA SER A 411 4.63 3.11 0.28
C SER A 411 4.69 3.40 -1.23
N THR A 412 3.80 4.26 -1.75
CA THR A 412 3.78 4.72 -3.14
C THR A 412 5.14 5.30 -3.55
N HIS A 413 5.69 6.21 -2.76
CA HIS A 413 6.96 6.86 -3.10
C HIS A 413 8.15 5.93 -2.96
N ILE A 414 8.13 5.04 -1.98
CA ILE A 414 9.16 4.02 -1.81
C ILE A 414 9.20 3.07 -3.01
N ALA A 415 8.04 2.55 -3.41
CA ALA A 415 7.92 1.65 -4.57
C ALA A 415 8.40 2.33 -5.86
N VAL A 416 7.99 3.59 -6.06
CA VAL A 416 8.43 4.40 -7.18
C VAL A 416 9.95 4.64 -7.14
N GLY A 417 10.50 5.00 -5.99
CA GLY A 417 11.95 5.15 -5.78
C GLY A 417 12.72 3.87 -6.12
N ALA A 418 12.21 2.71 -5.71
CA ALA A 418 12.75 1.40 -6.04
C ALA A 418 12.73 1.11 -7.56
N VAL A 419 11.63 1.44 -8.25
CA VAL A 419 11.54 1.34 -9.72
C VAL A 419 12.60 2.21 -10.41
N PHE A 420 12.78 3.46 -9.96
CA PHE A 420 13.82 4.35 -10.47
C PHE A 420 15.22 3.83 -10.19
N GLY A 421 15.49 3.32 -9.00
CA GLY A 421 16.78 2.72 -8.62
C GLY A 421 17.18 1.58 -9.56
N VAL A 422 16.25 0.65 -9.83
CA VAL A 422 16.43 -0.43 -10.82
C VAL A 422 16.66 0.14 -12.22
N GLY A 423 15.91 1.18 -12.61
CA GLY A 423 16.05 1.86 -13.89
C GLY A 423 17.42 2.50 -14.10
N PHE A 424 17.89 3.29 -13.12
CA PHE A 424 19.18 3.99 -13.16
C PHE A 424 20.34 3.01 -13.15
N PHE A 425 20.32 2.00 -12.28
CA PHE A 425 21.37 0.97 -12.26
C PHE A 425 21.45 0.24 -13.60
N ARG A 426 20.31 -0.07 -14.24
CA ARG A 426 20.29 -0.75 -15.53
C ARG A 426 20.97 0.07 -16.61
N GLU A 427 20.68 1.37 -16.68
CA GLU A 427 21.31 2.26 -17.65
C GLU A 427 22.80 2.40 -17.38
N TRP A 428 23.19 2.75 -16.15
CA TRP A 428 24.60 2.88 -15.77
C TRP A 428 25.40 1.62 -16.10
N HIS A 429 24.88 0.44 -15.76
CA HIS A 429 25.54 -0.83 -16.05
C HIS A 429 25.65 -1.11 -17.56
N MET A 430 24.63 -0.75 -18.35
CA MET A 430 24.65 -0.92 -19.81
C MET A 430 25.67 0.02 -20.44
N GLU A 431 25.72 1.28 -20.03
CA GLU A 431 26.71 2.25 -20.50
C GLU A 431 28.14 1.83 -20.16
N ARG A 432 28.36 1.31 -18.94
CA ARG A 432 29.69 0.85 -18.51
C ARG A 432 30.16 -0.37 -19.33
N ARG A 433 29.25 -1.28 -19.69
CA ARG A 433 29.54 -2.40 -20.59
C ARG A 433 29.79 -1.92 -22.03
N LEU A 434 29.00 -0.99 -22.53
CA LEU A 434 29.20 -0.42 -23.87
C LEU A 434 30.56 0.28 -23.96
N LYS A 435 30.95 1.07 -22.95
CA LYS A 435 32.30 1.69 -22.90
C LYS A 435 33.42 0.64 -22.90
N ARG A 436 33.27 -0.47 -22.17
CA ARG A 436 34.24 -1.58 -22.18
C ARG A 436 34.28 -2.34 -23.51
N SER A 437 33.15 -2.44 -24.21
CA SER A 437 33.03 -3.16 -25.49
C SER A 437 33.24 -2.27 -26.72
N SER A 438 33.22 -0.94 -26.59
CA SER A 438 33.48 0.02 -27.67
C SER A 438 34.94 0.09 -28.09
N ALA A 439 35.86 -0.61 -27.41
CA ALA A 439 37.18 -0.90 -27.96
C ALA A 439 37.13 -1.87 -29.16
N THR A 440 36.00 -2.56 -29.40
CA THR A 440 35.89 -3.66 -30.38
C THR A 440 34.58 -3.71 -31.18
N GLN A 441 33.70 -2.68 -31.17
CA GLN A 441 32.40 -2.71 -31.90
C GLN A 441 32.22 -1.59 -32.95
N PRO A 442 31.59 -1.89 -34.12
CA PRO A 442 31.29 -0.91 -35.16
C PRO A 442 30.20 0.09 -34.76
N GLU A 443 30.21 1.29 -35.37
CA GLU A 443 29.42 2.47 -34.98
C GLU A 443 27.89 2.27 -34.92
N THR A 444 27.35 1.29 -35.64
CA THR A 444 25.91 1.09 -35.85
C THR A 444 25.10 0.66 -34.62
N LYS A 445 25.75 0.26 -33.51
CA LYS A 445 25.07 -0.14 -32.25
C LYS A 445 24.98 0.97 -31.19
N ARG A 446 25.48 2.18 -31.47
CA ARG A 446 25.37 3.31 -30.53
C ARG A 446 23.94 3.85 -30.53
N ILE A 447 23.31 3.90 -29.34
CA ILE A 447 21.99 4.52 -29.18
C ILE A 447 22.08 5.97 -29.63
N ALA A 448 21.20 6.39 -30.54
CA ALA A 448 21.17 7.76 -31.05
C ALA A 448 21.09 8.79 -29.89
N PRO A 449 21.81 9.93 -29.97
CA PRO A 449 21.78 10.97 -28.95
C PRO A 449 20.36 11.45 -28.61
N GLU A 450 19.48 11.48 -29.60
CA GLU A 450 18.07 11.87 -29.48
C GLU A 450 17.26 10.90 -28.63
N GLU A 451 17.41 9.58 -28.86
CA GLU A 451 16.76 8.54 -28.06
C GLU A 451 17.28 8.55 -26.60
N ARG A 452 18.56 8.88 -26.41
CA ARG A 452 19.14 9.08 -25.07
C ARG A 452 18.54 10.30 -24.37
N ARG A 453 18.37 11.42 -25.09
CA ARG A 453 17.73 12.64 -24.59
C ARG A 453 16.26 12.39 -24.25
N ARG A 454 15.51 11.69 -25.11
CA ARG A 454 14.12 11.28 -24.88
C ARG A 454 13.97 10.43 -23.62
N ARG A 455 14.83 9.43 -23.42
CA ARG A 455 14.83 8.60 -22.19
C ARG A 455 15.13 9.41 -20.93
N LYS A 456 16.03 10.39 -20.99
CA LYS A 456 16.32 11.29 -19.86
C LYS A 456 15.13 12.23 -19.59
N LEU A 457 14.48 12.73 -20.63
CA LEU A 457 13.29 13.60 -20.54
C LEU A 457 12.10 12.87 -19.92
N VAL A 458 11.78 11.65 -20.36
CA VAL A 458 10.69 10.83 -19.79
C VAL A 458 10.92 10.58 -18.29
N ARG A 459 12.16 10.31 -17.88
CA ARG A 459 12.51 10.09 -16.47
C ARG A 459 12.42 11.35 -15.62
N ARG A 460 12.87 12.49 -16.16
CA ARG A 460 12.67 13.79 -15.51
C ARG A 460 11.20 14.12 -15.39
N SER A 461 10.41 13.89 -16.42
CA SER A 461 8.96 14.12 -16.40
C SER A 461 8.27 13.28 -15.32
N HIS A 462 8.50 11.97 -15.26
CA HIS A 462 7.92 11.13 -14.20
C HIS A 462 8.39 11.53 -12.80
N PHE A 463 9.68 11.85 -12.62
CA PHE A 463 10.21 12.36 -11.35
C PHE A 463 9.53 13.67 -10.93
N MET A 464 9.33 14.60 -11.87
CA MET A 464 8.64 15.86 -11.61
C MET A 464 7.15 15.65 -11.29
N THR A 465 6.49 14.66 -11.88
CA THR A 465 5.10 14.31 -11.52
C THR A 465 4.99 13.83 -10.07
N ILE A 466 5.97 13.06 -9.58
CA ILE A 466 6.02 12.59 -8.19
C ILE A 466 6.29 13.75 -7.24
N ALA A 467 7.28 14.59 -7.56
CA ALA A 467 7.57 15.79 -6.78
C ALA A 467 6.36 16.75 -6.74
N ALA A 468 5.64 16.90 -7.86
CA ALA A 468 4.40 17.68 -7.92
C ALA A 468 3.32 17.07 -7.02
N ALA A 469 3.15 15.74 -7.02
CA ALA A 469 2.22 15.08 -6.10
C ALA A 469 2.57 15.35 -4.63
N TRP A 470 3.85 15.50 -4.27
CA TRP A 470 4.29 15.85 -2.89
C TRP A 470 3.92 17.28 -2.53
N VAL A 471 4.29 18.22 -3.41
CA VAL A 471 4.07 19.65 -3.22
C VAL A 471 2.57 19.98 -3.19
N ILE A 472 1.74 19.20 -3.87
CA ILE A 472 0.30 19.44 -3.94
C ILE A 472 -0.44 18.72 -2.80
N THR A 473 -0.15 17.45 -2.52
CA THR A 473 -1.00 16.63 -1.63
C THR A 473 -1.01 17.15 -0.19
N VAL A 474 0.16 17.46 0.39
CA VAL A 474 0.22 17.88 1.81
C VAL A 474 -0.46 19.23 2.02
N PRO A 475 -0.17 20.29 1.25
CA PRO A 475 -0.86 21.56 1.41
C PRO A 475 -2.34 21.49 1.05
N ALA A 476 -2.72 20.75 0.00
CA ALA A 476 -4.13 20.62 -0.38
C ALA A 476 -4.94 19.89 0.70
N ALA A 477 -4.40 18.81 1.26
CA ALA A 477 -5.05 18.10 2.39
C ALA A 477 -5.10 18.98 3.64
N ALA A 478 -4.04 19.74 3.94
CA ALA A 478 -4.02 20.65 5.07
C ALA A 478 -5.07 21.78 4.94
N LEU A 479 -5.16 22.41 3.78
CA LEU A 479 -6.15 23.46 3.50
C LEU A 479 -7.58 22.89 3.56
N LEU A 480 -7.82 21.75 2.93
CA LEU A 480 -9.12 21.08 2.97
C LEU A 480 -9.52 20.76 4.42
N SER A 481 -8.59 20.22 5.20
CA SER A 481 -8.82 19.89 6.61
C SER A 481 -9.08 21.12 7.47
N GLY A 482 -8.36 22.22 7.26
CA GLY A 482 -8.63 23.49 7.93
C GLY A 482 -10.03 24.02 7.61
N CYS A 483 -10.44 23.99 6.33
CA CYS A 483 -11.80 24.38 5.94
C CYS A 483 -12.88 23.48 6.55
N VAL A 484 -12.66 22.16 6.55
CA VAL A 484 -13.60 21.20 7.17
C VAL A 484 -13.68 21.44 8.68
N PHE A 485 -12.56 21.69 9.35
CA PHE A 485 -12.54 22.01 10.77
C PHE A 485 -13.37 23.26 11.08
N LEU A 486 -13.14 24.36 10.35
CA LEU A 486 -13.91 25.61 10.52
C LEU A 486 -15.41 25.40 10.28
N ALA A 487 -15.77 24.60 9.28
CA ALA A 487 -17.16 24.26 8.99
C ALA A 487 -17.79 23.43 10.12
N LEU A 488 -17.08 22.43 10.65
CA LEU A 488 -17.57 21.61 11.77
C LEU A 488 -17.74 22.44 13.03
N THR A 489 -16.78 23.31 13.36
CA THR A 489 -16.89 24.20 14.53
C THR A 489 -18.03 25.20 14.40
N ALA A 490 -18.32 25.68 13.19
CA ALA A 490 -19.43 26.60 12.94
C ALA A 490 -20.82 25.93 13.01
N ILE A 491 -20.88 24.60 12.92
CA ILE A 491 -22.13 23.82 13.06
C ILE A 491 -22.30 23.34 14.51
N ALA A 492 -21.19 23.10 15.22
CA ALA A 492 -21.19 22.60 16.60
C ALA A 492 -21.33 23.70 17.67
N MET A 493 -20.91 24.93 17.37
CA MET A 493 -21.19 26.15 18.14
C MET A 493 -22.48 26.80 17.66
#